data_AF-A0A9E3D0U9-F1
#
_entry.id   AF-A0A9E3D0U9-F1
#
_cell.length_a   1.000
_cell.length_b   1.000
_cell.length_c   1.000
_cell.angle_alpha   90.00
_cell.angle_beta   90.00
_cell.angle_gamma   90.00
#
_symmetry.space_group_name_H-M   'P 1'
#
loop_
_entity.id
_entity.type
_entity.pdbx_description
1 polymer ?
#
loop_
_entity_poly.entity_id
_entity_poly.type
_entity_poly.pdbx_seq_one_letter_code
_entity_poly.pdbx_strand_id
1 'polypeptide(L)'
;MKRTLFIAALLAATLSGCVVVPAHPGYAYQGAVVTVAPPPPEQEFYDQPPVAGYVWIGGFWNWVGGRHVWVGGHWEAPRAGYYWAPHTWVRVEGGYRLREGHWERRR
;
A
#
# COMPACT_ATOMS: atom_id res chain seq x y z
N MET A 1 -21.58 -8.07 49.11
CA MET A 1 -20.22 -7.51 48.91
C MET A 1 -19.32 -8.34 47.98
N LYS A 2 -19.49 -9.66 47.83
CA LYS A 2 -18.72 -10.47 46.84
C LYS A 2 -19.27 -10.44 45.39
N ARG A 3 -20.59 -10.25 45.20
CA ARG A 3 -21.23 -10.24 43.86
C ARG A 3 -20.92 -9.00 43.02
N THR A 4 -20.74 -7.85 43.68
CA THR A 4 -20.43 -6.57 43.02
C THR A 4 -19.01 -6.52 42.46
N LEU A 5 -18.09 -7.29 43.05
CA LEU A 5 -16.69 -7.37 42.59
C LEU A 5 -16.54 -8.16 41.29
N PHE A 6 -17.43 -9.12 41.01
CA PHE A 6 -17.36 -9.90 39.77
C PHE A 6 -17.86 -9.12 38.54
N ILE A 7 -18.74 -8.14 38.73
CA ILE A 7 -19.26 -7.31 37.64
C ILE A 7 -18.21 -6.28 37.19
N ALA A 8 -17.41 -5.75 38.13
CA ALA A 8 -16.35 -4.79 37.82
C ALA A 8 -15.20 -5.41 37.00
N ALA A 9 -14.91 -6.70 37.21
CA ALA A 9 -13.86 -7.41 36.47
C ALA A 9 -14.26 -7.74 35.02
N LEU A 10 -15.56 -7.86 34.71
CA LEU A 10 -16.01 -8.19 33.35
C LEU A 10 -16.03 -6.98 32.41
N LEU A 11 -16.13 -5.76 32.94
CA LEU A 11 -16.16 -4.53 32.13
C LEU A 11 -14.79 -4.05 31.64
N ALA A 12 -13.68 -4.55 32.21
CA ALA A 12 -12.34 -4.11 31.82
C ALA A 12 -11.79 -4.83 30.57
N ALA A 13 -12.44 -5.91 30.11
CA ALA A 13 -11.93 -6.76 29.03
C ALA A 13 -12.31 -6.29 27.61
N THR A 14 -13.09 -5.22 27.47
CA THR A 14 -13.53 -4.71 26.16
C THR A 14 -12.72 -3.52 25.67
N LEU A 15 -11.49 -3.33 26.16
CA LEU A 15 -10.53 -2.43 25.53
C LEU A 15 -10.16 -3.01 24.16
N SER A 16 -11.02 -2.70 23.20
CA SER A 16 -10.82 -2.83 21.76
C SER A 16 -9.37 -2.54 21.43
N GLY A 17 -8.64 -3.59 21.04
CA GLY A 17 -7.38 -3.42 20.35
C GLY A 17 -7.68 -2.69 19.06
N CYS A 18 -7.38 -1.39 19.00
CA CYS A 18 -7.22 -0.73 17.72
C CYS A 18 -6.10 -1.46 16.99
N VAL A 19 -6.45 -2.29 16.01
CA VAL A 19 -5.46 -2.77 15.05
C VAL A 19 -5.10 -1.57 14.20
N VAL A 20 -4.04 -0.88 14.59
CA VAL A 20 -3.34 0.04 13.70
C VAL A 20 -2.61 -0.85 12.71
N VAL A 21 -3.28 -1.20 11.61
CA VAL A 21 -2.57 -1.69 10.43
C VAL A 21 -1.69 -0.51 10.00
N PRO A 22 -0.35 -0.65 9.98
CA PRO A 22 0.47 0.38 9.39
C PRO A 22 -0.08 0.60 7.98
N ALA A 23 -0.38 1.85 7.62
CA ALA A 23 -0.42 2.24 6.21
C ALA A 23 1.02 2.04 5.72
N HIS A 24 1.39 0.81 5.40
CA HIS A 24 2.77 0.43 5.15
C HIS A 24 3.27 1.24 3.95
N PRO A 25 4.30 2.07 4.12
CA PRO A 25 5.20 2.43 3.02
C PRO A 25 6.28 1.34 2.85
N GLY A 26 6.08 0.15 3.42
CA GLY A 26 7.12 -0.86 3.62
C GLY A 26 6.80 -2.15 2.89
N TYR A 27 7.63 -2.44 1.89
CA TYR A 27 7.72 -3.68 1.11
C TYR A 27 6.61 -3.85 0.07
N ALA A 28 6.80 -3.22 -1.09
CA ALA A 28 6.31 -3.82 -2.31
C ALA A 28 6.97 -5.21 -2.46
N TYR A 29 6.22 -6.19 -2.96
CA TYR A 29 6.71 -7.55 -3.10
C TYR A 29 8.01 -7.58 -3.94
N GLN A 30 9.13 -7.88 -3.29
CA GLN A 30 10.44 -7.90 -3.94
C GLN A 30 10.71 -9.25 -4.61
N GLY A 31 10.49 -9.29 -5.91
CA GLY A 31 11.36 -10.04 -6.83
C GLY A 31 10.95 -11.46 -7.22
N ALA A 32 10.06 -12.13 -6.50
CA ALA A 32 9.61 -13.46 -6.92
C ALA A 32 8.57 -13.38 -8.06
N VAL A 33 8.52 -14.44 -8.87
CA VAL A 33 7.59 -14.54 -9.99
C VAL A 33 6.27 -15.07 -9.44
N VAL A 34 5.19 -14.32 -9.65
CA VAL A 34 3.84 -14.74 -9.30
C VAL A 34 3.17 -15.34 -10.53
N THR A 35 2.51 -16.48 -10.37
CA THR A 35 1.83 -17.17 -11.48
C THR A 35 0.45 -16.58 -11.79
N VAL A 36 -0.13 -15.86 -10.83
CA VAL A 36 -1.45 -15.24 -10.94
C VAL A 36 -1.33 -13.85 -11.57
N ALA A 37 -2.02 -13.62 -12.68
CA ALA A 37 -2.02 -12.33 -13.36
C ALA A 37 -2.57 -11.22 -12.46
N PRO A 38 -1.98 -10.02 -12.46
CA PRO A 38 -2.58 -8.87 -11.79
C PRO A 38 -3.92 -8.53 -12.46
N PRO A 39 -4.93 -8.11 -11.69
CA PRO A 39 -6.11 -7.47 -12.26
C PRO A 39 -5.74 -6.20 -13.03
N PRO A 40 -6.66 -5.66 -13.86
CA PRO A 40 -6.51 -4.31 -14.37
C PRO A 40 -6.27 -3.31 -13.22
N PRO A 41 -5.43 -2.27 -13.41
CA PRO A 41 -5.27 -1.22 -12.40
C PRO A 41 -6.61 -0.62 -12.02
N GLU A 42 -6.81 -0.33 -10.73
CA GLU A 42 -8.02 0.37 -10.30
C GLU A 42 -8.01 1.81 -10.81
N GLN A 43 -9.20 2.34 -11.09
CA GLN A 43 -9.33 3.74 -11.44
C GLN A 43 -9.23 4.58 -10.17
N GLU A 44 -8.19 5.40 -10.08
CA GLU A 44 -7.99 6.31 -8.97
C GLU A 44 -8.59 7.67 -9.27
N PHE A 45 -9.37 8.19 -8.34
CA PHE A 45 -9.79 9.58 -8.31
C PHE A 45 -9.06 10.24 -7.15
N TYR A 46 -8.22 11.21 -7.46
CA TYR A 46 -7.49 12.01 -6.49
C TYR A 46 -7.86 13.48 -6.63
N ASP A 47 -7.74 14.20 -5.51
CA ASP A 47 -8.07 15.62 -5.40
C ASP A 47 -6.95 16.50 -5.97
N GLN A 48 -6.97 17.80 -5.65
CA GLN A 48 -5.86 18.67 -6.01
C GLN A 48 -4.64 18.39 -5.12
N PRO A 49 -3.41 18.56 -5.65
CA PRO A 49 -2.23 18.36 -4.84
C PRO A 49 -2.24 19.29 -3.62
N PRO A 50 -1.78 18.80 -2.45
CA PRO A 50 -1.77 19.60 -1.22
C PRO A 50 -0.85 20.82 -1.32
N VAL A 51 0.20 20.74 -2.14
CA VAL A 51 1.13 21.83 -2.44
C VAL A 51 1.47 21.79 -3.93
N ALA A 52 1.63 22.96 -4.54
CA ALA A 52 2.03 23.07 -5.94
C ALA A 52 3.32 22.27 -6.23
N GLY A 53 3.28 21.46 -7.29
CA GLY A 53 4.41 20.64 -7.72
C GLY A 53 4.48 19.24 -7.10
N TYR A 54 3.62 18.89 -6.14
CA TYR A 54 3.50 17.49 -5.71
C TYR A 54 3.10 16.58 -6.88
N VAL A 55 3.62 15.36 -6.84
CA VAL A 55 3.42 14.35 -7.89
C VAL A 55 2.51 13.26 -7.34
N TRP A 56 1.49 12.90 -8.12
CA TRP A 56 0.65 11.76 -7.79
C TRP A 56 1.44 10.47 -8.06
N ILE A 57 1.67 9.71 -6.99
CA ILE A 57 2.24 8.38 -7.05
C ILE A 57 1.06 7.42 -7.19
N GLY A 58 0.83 6.97 -8.43
CA GLY A 58 -0.28 6.05 -8.72
C GLY A 58 -0.20 4.75 -7.93
N GLY A 59 -1.36 4.27 -7.51
CA GLY A 59 -1.52 3.00 -6.80
C GLY A 59 -1.10 1.80 -7.64
N PHE A 60 -0.94 0.66 -6.96
CA PHE A 60 -0.51 -0.58 -7.59
C PHE A 60 -1.03 -1.82 -6.87
N TRP A 61 -1.10 -2.92 -7.61
CA TRP A 61 -1.36 -4.24 -7.02
C TRP A 61 -0.10 -4.73 -6.30
N ASN A 62 -0.13 -4.80 -4.97
CA ASN A 62 0.89 -5.51 -4.20
C ASN A 62 0.56 -7.01 -4.12
N TRP A 63 1.56 -7.85 -3.91
CA TRP A 63 1.39 -9.29 -3.73
C TRP A 63 1.64 -9.68 -2.28
N VAL A 64 0.58 -10.00 -1.54
CA VAL A 64 0.64 -10.34 -0.12
C VAL A 64 -0.31 -11.49 0.17
N GLY A 65 0.16 -12.51 0.89
CA GLY A 65 -0.68 -13.64 1.30
C GLY A 65 -1.25 -14.45 0.13
N GLY A 66 -0.51 -14.53 -0.99
CA GLY A 66 -0.91 -15.32 -2.16
C GLY A 66 -1.99 -14.67 -3.04
N ARG A 67 -2.24 -13.37 -2.89
CA ARG A 67 -3.22 -12.62 -3.70
C ARG A 67 -2.74 -11.20 -4.01
N HIS A 68 -3.33 -10.61 -5.05
CA HIS A 68 -3.21 -9.20 -5.36
C HIS A 68 -4.04 -8.37 -4.37
N VAL A 69 -3.43 -7.33 -3.81
CA VAL A 69 -4.08 -6.37 -2.91
C VAL A 69 -3.76 -4.97 -3.43
N TRP A 70 -4.79 -4.16 -3.66
CA TRP A 70 -4.60 -2.80 -4.13
C TRP A 70 -3.96 -1.95 -3.04
N VAL A 71 -2.89 -1.26 -3.39
CA VAL A 71 -2.29 -0.20 -2.59
C VAL A 71 -2.62 1.10 -3.30
N GLY A 72 -3.48 1.90 -2.67
CA GLY A 72 -3.88 3.20 -3.20
C GLY A 72 -2.70 4.16 -3.29
N GLY A 73 -2.75 5.03 -4.28
CA GLY A 73 -1.76 6.06 -4.53
C GLY A 73 -1.76 7.17 -3.48
N HIS A 74 -0.76 8.03 -3.57
CA HIS A 74 -0.58 9.16 -2.67
C HIS A 74 0.12 10.33 -3.35
N TRP A 75 -0.03 11.52 -2.77
CA TRP A 75 0.75 12.69 -3.15
C TRP A 75 2.15 12.63 -2.51
N GLU A 76 3.20 12.74 -3.32
CA GLU A 76 4.59 12.81 -2.85
C GLU A 76 5.26 14.12 -3.29
N ALA A 77 6.15 14.64 -2.45
CA ALA A 77 6.94 15.82 -2.79
C ALA A 77 7.80 15.56 -4.03
N PRO A 78 7.93 16.53 -4.95
CA PRO A 78 8.72 16.34 -6.15
C PRO A 78 10.20 16.24 -5.81
N ARG A 79 10.93 15.48 -6.64
CA ARG A 79 12.40 15.44 -6.60
C ARG A 79 12.96 16.23 -7.78
N ALA A 80 13.74 17.27 -7.48
CA ALA A 80 14.30 18.16 -8.49
C ALA A 80 15.17 17.40 -9.50
N GLY A 81 14.83 17.48 -10.78
CA GLY A 81 15.52 16.75 -11.85
C GLY A 81 15.12 15.27 -11.96
N TYR A 82 14.05 14.83 -11.31
CA TYR A 82 13.53 13.46 -11.41
C TYR A 82 12.07 13.45 -11.87
N TYR A 83 11.64 12.30 -12.37
CA TYR A 83 10.22 11.96 -12.54
C TYR A 83 9.93 10.64 -11.84
N TRP A 84 8.67 10.42 -11.51
CA TRP A 84 8.23 9.15 -10.95
C TRP A 84 8.00 8.13 -12.07
N ALA A 85 8.74 7.03 -12.06
CA ALA A 85 8.45 5.85 -12.85
C ALA A 85 7.53 4.94 -12.03
N PRO A 86 6.30 4.65 -12.49
CA PRO A 86 5.30 3.94 -11.68
C PRO A 86 5.65 2.45 -11.47
N HIS A 87 5.08 1.88 -10.41
CA HIS A 87 5.05 0.45 -10.20
C HIS A 87 4.40 -0.23 -11.41
N THR A 88 4.98 -1.33 -11.88
CA THR A 88 4.45 -2.04 -13.06
C THR A 88 4.61 -3.54 -12.89
N TRP A 89 3.53 -4.29 -13.10
CA TRP A 89 3.63 -5.72 -13.29
C TRP A 89 4.10 -6.03 -14.70
N VAL A 90 5.24 -6.70 -14.81
CA VAL A 90 5.81 -7.14 -16.08
C VAL A 90 5.67 -8.64 -16.25
N ARG A 91 5.30 -9.08 -17.47
CA ARG A 91 5.32 -10.49 -17.82
C ARG A 91 6.77 -10.96 -17.94
N VAL A 92 7.07 -12.08 -17.30
CA VAL A 92 8.39 -12.73 -17.34
C VAL A 92 8.21 -14.23 -17.57
N GLU A 93 9.30 -14.96 -17.75
CA GLU A 93 9.25 -16.43 -17.76
C GLU A 93 8.66 -16.95 -16.44
N GLY A 94 7.69 -17.85 -16.53
CA GLY A 94 7.02 -18.44 -15.37
C GLY A 94 5.89 -17.60 -14.74
N GLY A 95 5.62 -16.37 -15.21
CA GLY A 95 4.51 -15.57 -14.68
C GLY A 95 4.73 -14.06 -14.78
N TYR A 96 4.52 -13.36 -13.67
CA TYR A 96 4.56 -11.91 -13.56
C TYR A 96 5.49 -11.49 -12.43
N ARG A 97 6.18 -10.37 -12.59
CA ARG A 97 7.01 -9.76 -11.55
C ARG A 97 6.62 -8.30 -11.37
N LEU A 98 6.50 -7.87 -10.13
CA LEU A 98 6.34 -6.45 -9.82
C LEU A 98 7.69 -5.77 -9.99
N ARG A 99 7.75 -4.79 -10.89
CA ARG A 99 8.83 -3.80 -10.92
C ARG A 99 8.39 -2.64 -10.05
N GLU A 100 9.15 -2.39 -8.98
CA GLU A 100 8.87 -1.27 -8.09
C GLU A 100 9.00 0.07 -8.81
N GLY A 101 8.09 0.98 -8.48
CA GLY A 101 8.18 2.36 -8.88
C GLY A 101 9.38 3.02 -8.21
N HIS A 102 9.99 3.96 -8.90
CA HIS A 102 11.15 4.66 -8.39
C HIS A 102 11.27 6.04 -9.04
N TRP A 103 12.06 6.90 -8.41
CA TRP A 103 12.40 8.19 -8.97
C TRP A 103 13.53 8.01 -9.98
N GLU A 104 13.24 8.34 -11.24
CA GLU A 104 14.19 8.27 -12.33
C GLU A 104 14.67 9.68 -12.70
N ARG A 105 15.97 9.84 -12.92
CA ARG A 105 16.56 11.14 -13.25
C ARG A 105 16.18 11.54 -14.67
N ARG A 106 15.68 12.77 -14.84
CA ARG A 106 15.46 13.37 -16.17
C ARG A 106 16.81 13.51 -16.87
N ARG A 107 16.87 13.06 -18.13
CA ARG A 107 18.04 13.22 -19.00
C ARG A 107 18.05 14.60 -19.64
#